data_AF-A0A972ZTD2-F1
#
_entry.id   AF-A0A972ZTD2-F1
#
_cell.length_a   1.000
_cell.length_b   1.000
_cell.length_c   1.000
_cell.angle_alpha   90.00
_cell.angle_beta   90.00
_cell.angle_gamma   90.00
#
_symmetry.space_group_name_H-M   'P 1'
#
loop_
_entity.id
_entity.type
_entity.pdbx_description
1 polymer ?
#
loop_
_entity_poly.entity_id
_entity_poly.type
_entity_poly.pdbx_seq_one_letter_code
_entity_poly.pdbx_strand_id
1 'polypeptide(L)'
;MKIGVFVCHCGTNIAGTVDVERVAQTASTFPKVKHAASYKYMCSSPGQNLVKDAVKKHKLDRVVIASCSPSLHEKTFRKCVEVAGINPYLVEMANIREHCSWVHKDIEKATEKAIELVRLASAKVSRNRSLEKTYIPIEKKVLIIGGGISGIQSAIDIAFANYPAVIVEREPSIGGRMARFDKTFPTLDCAACILTPKMVTVSQSEHVTMHTYSEIEEVTGFVGNFTVKIRKKARSVDINKCNGCGA
;
A
#
# COMPACT_ATOMS: atom_id res chain seq x y z
N MET A 1 -12.02 14.31 26.74
CA MET A 1 -12.12 14.21 25.28
C MET A 1 -11.91 15.58 24.66
N LYS A 2 -10.83 15.74 23.90
CA LYS A 2 -10.35 16.97 23.28
C LYS A 2 -9.85 16.65 21.88
N ILE A 3 -10.62 17.07 20.87
CA ILE A 3 -10.31 16.84 19.46
C ILE A 3 -9.45 18.00 18.93
N GLY A 4 -8.38 17.67 18.21
CA GLY A 4 -7.69 18.62 17.33
C GLY A 4 -8.08 18.39 15.88
N VAL A 5 -8.46 19.45 15.16
CA VAL A 5 -8.78 19.39 13.73
C VAL A 5 -7.70 20.12 12.93
N PHE A 6 -7.15 19.47 11.91
CA PHE A 6 -6.10 20.06 11.09
C PHE A 6 -6.46 19.99 9.61
N VAL A 7 -6.53 21.14 8.95
CA VAL A 7 -6.99 21.28 7.57
C VAL A 7 -5.81 21.55 6.64
N CYS A 8 -5.61 20.67 5.65
CA CYS A 8 -4.52 20.78 4.71
C CYS A 8 -4.90 21.64 3.49
N HIS A 9 -3.99 22.51 3.05
CA HIS A 9 -4.16 23.24 1.78
C HIS A 9 -3.73 22.38 0.57
N CYS A 10 -2.78 21.47 0.78
CA CYS A 10 -2.15 20.65 -0.25
C CYS A 10 -1.60 21.50 -1.43
N GLY A 11 -0.94 22.61 -1.09
CA GLY A 11 -0.60 23.65 -2.06
C GLY A 11 -1.89 24.30 -2.56
N THR A 12 -2.15 24.21 -3.87
CA THR A 12 -3.41 24.67 -4.48
C THR A 12 -4.42 23.54 -4.71
N ASN A 13 -4.07 22.29 -4.43
CA ASN A 13 -4.94 21.14 -4.72
C ASN A 13 -6.23 21.15 -3.90
N ILE A 14 -6.19 21.65 -2.66
CA ILE A 14 -7.39 21.83 -1.82
C ILE A 14 -7.73 23.32 -1.76
N ALA A 15 -6.76 24.17 -1.40
CA ALA A 15 -6.99 25.60 -1.22
C ALA A 15 -7.41 26.36 -2.49
N GLY A 16 -7.19 25.79 -3.69
CA GLY A 16 -7.68 26.38 -4.95
C GLY A 16 -9.19 26.25 -5.16
N THR A 17 -9.87 25.42 -4.36
CA THR A 17 -11.31 25.12 -4.55
C THR A 17 -12.09 25.04 -3.24
N VAL A 18 -11.40 25.02 -2.10
CA VAL A 18 -12.00 24.98 -0.76
C VAL A 18 -11.38 26.10 0.07
N ASP A 19 -12.21 26.91 0.72
CA ASP A 19 -11.76 27.87 1.73
C ASP A 19 -11.36 27.14 3.01
N VAL A 20 -10.11 26.69 3.02
CA VAL A 20 -9.49 25.93 4.11
C VAL A 20 -9.44 26.68 5.44
N GLU A 21 -9.35 28.02 5.41
CA GLU A 21 -9.35 28.84 6.61
C GLU A 21 -10.75 28.85 7.22
N ARG A 22 -11.80 29.04 6.39
CA ARG A 22 -13.18 28.93 6.85
C ARG A 22 -13.52 27.54 7.36
N VAL A 23 -13.01 26.47 6.74
CA VAL A 23 -13.18 25.10 7.24
C VAL A 23 -12.57 24.97 8.64
N ALA A 24 -11.34 25.45 8.85
CA ALA A 24 -10.67 25.37 10.15
C ALA A 24 -11.38 26.22 11.22
N GLN A 25 -11.77 27.45 10.88
CA GLN A 25 -12.54 28.34 11.77
C GLN A 25 -13.88 27.71 12.16
N THR A 26 -14.63 27.18 11.19
CA THR A 26 -15.92 26.53 11.46
C THR A 26 -15.73 25.28 12.32
N ALA A 27 -14.71 24.47 12.04
CA ALA A 27 -14.42 23.28 12.83
C ALA A 27 -14.09 23.57 14.30
N SER A 28 -13.54 24.76 14.60
CA SER A 28 -13.28 25.18 15.99
C SER A 28 -14.55 25.31 16.84
N THR A 29 -15.72 25.48 16.22
CA THR A 29 -17.02 25.58 16.89
C THR A 29 -17.66 24.22 17.16
N PHE A 30 -17.11 23.13 16.61
CA PHE A 30 -17.71 21.81 16.75
C PHE A 30 -17.58 21.27 18.18
N PRO A 31 -18.55 20.45 18.65
CA PRO A 31 -18.51 19.89 19.98
C PRO A 31 -17.20 19.16 20.27
N LYS A 32 -16.58 19.47 21.42
CA LYS A 32 -15.34 18.84 21.93
C LYS A 32 -14.08 19.12 21.09
N VAL A 33 -14.14 19.94 20.04
CA VAL A 33 -12.95 20.45 19.35
C VAL A 33 -12.30 21.51 20.24
N LYS A 34 -11.03 21.28 20.59
CA LYS A 34 -10.25 22.18 21.46
C LYS A 34 -9.25 23.04 20.69
N HIS A 35 -8.86 22.59 19.49
CA HIS A 35 -7.94 23.28 18.62
C HIS A 35 -8.29 22.96 17.17
N ALA A 36 -8.30 23.98 16.31
CA ALA A 36 -8.39 23.82 14.87
C ALA A 36 -7.34 24.70 14.21
N ALA A 37 -6.64 24.17 13.22
CA ALA A 37 -5.62 24.90 12.47
C ALA A 37 -5.59 24.44 11.02
N SER A 38 -5.10 25.31 10.14
CA SER A 38 -4.81 24.99 8.76
C SER A 38 -3.28 25.01 8.53
N TYR A 39 -2.80 24.25 7.55
CA TYR A 39 -1.40 24.34 7.12
C TYR A 39 -1.23 23.89 5.68
N LYS A 40 -0.18 24.41 5.02
CA LYS A 40 0.08 24.18 3.59
C LYS A 40 0.19 22.69 3.23
N TYR A 41 0.98 21.93 3.99
CA TYR A 41 1.24 20.51 3.76
C TYR A 41 1.23 19.72 5.06
N MET A 42 0.07 19.23 5.48
CA MET A 42 -0.05 18.51 6.76
C MET A 42 0.81 17.25 6.86
N CYS A 43 1.08 16.56 5.74
CA CYS A 43 1.90 15.35 5.71
C CYS A 43 3.42 15.62 5.78
N SER A 44 3.84 16.87 5.55
CA SER A 44 5.25 17.27 5.65
C SER A 44 5.76 17.24 7.09
N SER A 45 7.08 17.20 7.29
CA SER A 45 7.66 17.22 8.65
C SER A 45 7.20 18.42 9.49
N PRO A 46 7.13 19.66 8.95
CA PRO A 46 6.53 20.78 9.68
C PRO A 46 5.05 20.57 10.03
N GLY A 47 4.24 20.04 9.11
CA GLY A 47 2.83 19.76 9.36
C GLY A 47 2.62 18.70 10.45
N GLN A 48 3.44 17.64 10.44
CA GLN A 48 3.41 16.62 11.49
C GLN A 48 3.90 17.17 12.84
N ASN A 49 4.91 18.04 12.86
CA ASN A 49 5.35 18.70 14.09
C ASN A 49 4.25 19.59 14.67
N LEU A 50 3.56 20.35 13.83
CA LEU A 50 2.40 21.16 14.24
C LEU A 50 1.34 20.30 14.96
N VAL A 51 1.00 19.13 14.41
CA VAL A 51 0.07 18.19 15.08
C VAL A 51 0.61 17.74 16.43
N LYS A 52 1.87 17.25 16.49
CA LYS A 52 2.49 16.76 17.73
C LYS A 52 2.56 17.84 18.82
N ASP A 53 2.89 19.07 18.44
CA ASP A 53 3.01 20.20 19.35
C ASP A 53 1.63 20.63 19.86
N ALA A 54 0.62 20.67 18.99
CA ALA A 54 -0.76 20.93 19.37
C ALA A 54 -1.32 19.86 20.31
N VAL A 55 -0.98 18.57 20.08
CA VAL A 55 -1.36 17.46 20.97
C VAL A 55 -0.85 17.72 22.39
N LYS A 56 0.43 18.07 22.54
CA LYS A 56 1.03 18.37 23.85
C LYS A 56 0.45 19.64 24.46
N LYS A 57 0.43 20.75 23.71
CA LYS A 57 0.00 22.07 24.17
C LYS A 57 -1.46 22.10 24.61
N HIS A 58 -2.35 21.49 23.84
CA HIS A 58 -3.79 21.51 24.10
C HIS A 58 -4.29 20.25 24.83
N LYS A 59 -3.39 19.31 25.15
CA LYS A 59 -3.69 18.00 25.76
C LYS A 59 -4.76 17.27 24.95
N LEU A 60 -4.58 17.20 23.63
CA LEU A 60 -5.52 16.53 22.73
C LEU A 60 -5.47 15.02 22.95
N ASP A 61 -6.63 14.37 22.85
CA ASP A 61 -6.75 12.92 22.98
C ASP A 61 -7.36 12.26 21.74
N ARG A 62 -7.77 13.06 20.74
CA ARG A 62 -8.29 12.66 19.43
C ARG A 62 -7.81 13.64 18.36
N VAL A 63 -7.62 13.17 17.13
CA VAL A 63 -7.17 14.01 16.02
C VAL A 63 -8.02 13.78 14.77
N VAL A 64 -8.38 14.85 14.06
CA VAL A 64 -8.98 14.80 12.72
C VAL A 64 -8.05 15.51 11.76
N ILE A 65 -7.70 14.85 10.66
CA ILE A 65 -6.93 15.46 9.56
C ILE A 65 -7.83 15.59 8.33
N ALA A 66 -8.17 16.82 7.96
CA ALA A 66 -8.92 17.13 6.75
C ALA A 66 -7.94 17.35 5.60
N SER A 67 -7.77 16.34 4.72
CA SER A 67 -6.76 16.36 3.67
C SER A 67 -7.10 15.41 2.51
N CYS A 68 -6.15 14.58 2.10
CA CYS A 68 -6.29 13.57 1.05
C CYS A 68 -6.97 12.29 1.55
N SER A 69 -7.09 11.31 0.66
CA SER A 69 -7.58 9.98 0.98
C SER A 69 -6.82 9.29 2.12
N PRO A 70 -7.53 8.58 3.04
CA PRO A 70 -6.90 7.71 4.02
C PRO A 70 -6.09 6.57 3.38
N SER A 71 -6.44 6.12 2.16
CA SER A 71 -5.65 5.11 1.44
C SER A 71 -4.21 5.54 1.17
N LEU A 72 -3.94 6.85 1.17
CA LEU A 72 -2.61 7.43 0.94
C LEU A 72 -1.86 7.70 2.26
N HIS A 73 -2.45 8.48 3.17
CA HIS A 73 -1.72 9.03 4.33
C HIS A 73 -2.26 8.62 5.71
N GLU A 74 -3.22 7.70 5.80
CA GLU A 74 -3.70 7.23 7.11
C GLU A 74 -2.54 6.66 7.94
N LYS A 75 -1.73 5.76 7.36
CA LYS A 75 -0.56 5.19 8.04
C LYS A 75 0.44 6.28 8.48
N THR A 76 0.58 7.36 7.72
CA THR A 76 1.45 8.50 8.06
C THR A 76 0.94 9.21 9.31
N PHE A 77 -0.34 9.58 9.35
CA PHE A 77 -0.91 10.30 10.48
C PHE A 77 -1.10 9.42 11.72
N ARG A 78 -1.40 8.12 11.55
CA ARG A 78 -1.40 7.15 12.64
C ARG A 78 -0.03 7.11 13.35
N LYS A 79 1.07 7.04 12.59
CA LYS A 79 2.43 7.12 13.15
C LYS A 79 2.71 8.48 13.80
N CYS A 80 2.28 9.57 13.18
CA CYS A 80 2.47 10.92 13.70
C CYS A 80 1.84 11.09 15.11
N VAL A 81 0.58 10.68 15.27
CA VAL A 81 -0.12 10.79 16.56
C VAL A 81 0.37 9.76 17.58
N GLU A 82 0.81 8.58 17.13
CA GLU A 82 1.45 7.55 17.98
C GLU A 82 2.73 8.09 18.63
N VAL A 83 3.58 8.80 17.87
CA VAL A 83 4.76 9.51 18.41
C VAL A 83 4.37 10.62 19.41
N ALA A 84 3.18 11.19 19.27
CA ALA A 84 2.65 12.17 20.22
C ALA A 84 2.00 11.56 21.47
N GLY A 85 1.95 10.23 21.59
CA GLY A 85 1.34 9.51 22.72
C GLY A 85 -0.17 9.27 22.58
N ILE A 86 -0.75 9.48 21.39
CA ILE A 86 -2.15 9.14 21.10
C ILE A 86 -2.21 7.78 20.42
N ASN A 87 -3.14 6.92 20.85
CA ASN A 87 -3.35 5.63 20.21
C ASN A 87 -3.70 5.81 18.71
N PRO A 88 -3.07 5.07 17.79
CA PRO A 88 -3.19 5.28 16.35
C PRO A 88 -4.60 5.05 15.78
N TYR A 89 -5.55 4.50 16.55
CA TYR A 89 -6.95 4.33 16.13
C TYR A 89 -7.86 5.47 16.60
N LEU A 90 -7.27 6.48 17.24
CA LEU A 90 -7.93 7.69 17.73
C LEU A 90 -7.70 8.91 16.82
N VAL A 91 -7.28 8.64 15.58
CA VAL A 91 -7.19 9.62 14.50
C VAL A 91 -8.20 9.26 13.41
N GLU A 92 -8.85 10.26 12.84
CA GLU A 92 -9.71 10.12 11.66
C GLU A 92 -9.24 11.06 10.55
N MET A 93 -9.47 10.67 9.30
CA MET A 93 -9.19 11.51 8.14
C MET A 93 -10.49 11.89 7.44
N ALA A 94 -10.67 13.18 7.19
CA ALA A 94 -11.71 13.69 6.30
C ALA A 94 -11.08 13.91 4.92
N ASN A 95 -11.53 13.15 3.92
CA ASN A 95 -11.05 13.32 2.55
C ASN A 95 -11.75 14.52 1.90
N ILE A 96 -11.06 15.67 1.88
CA ILE A 96 -11.52 16.90 1.25
C ILE A 96 -10.76 17.23 -0.04
N ARG A 97 -9.93 16.30 -0.54
CA ARG A 97 -9.22 16.43 -1.82
C ARG A 97 -9.88 15.63 -2.93
N GLU A 98 -9.66 14.32 -2.96
CA GLU A 98 -10.21 13.44 -4.00
C GLU A 98 -11.75 13.43 -3.99
N HIS A 99 -12.37 13.59 -2.82
CA HIS A 99 -13.83 13.56 -2.67
C HIS A 99 -14.47 14.95 -2.60
N CYS A 100 -13.67 16.02 -2.66
CA CYS A 100 -14.15 17.39 -2.60
C CYS A 100 -13.41 18.29 -3.59
N SER A 101 -12.27 18.89 -3.23
CA SER A 101 -11.65 19.95 -4.05
C SER A 101 -11.38 19.56 -5.51
N TRP A 102 -11.00 18.31 -5.81
CA TRP A 102 -10.71 17.88 -7.17
C TRP A 102 -11.94 17.66 -8.05
N VAL A 103 -13.12 17.48 -7.46
CA VAL A 103 -14.33 17.05 -8.19
C VAL A 103 -15.46 18.07 -8.14
N HIS A 104 -15.28 19.21 -7.45
CA HIS A 104 -16.22 20.34 -7.46
C HIS A 104 -15.53 21.54 -8.09
N LYS A 105 -16.30 22.46 -8.68
CA LYS A 105 -15.78 23.71 -9.25
C LYS A 105 -16.24 24.94 -8.46
N ASP A 106 -17.42 24.84 -7.84
CA ASP A 106 -18.01 25.87 -7.00
C ASP A 106 -17.34 25.86 -5.63
N ILE A 107 -16.63 26.95 -5.32
CA ILE A 107 -15.84 27.09 -4.08
C ILE A 107 -16.74 27.08 -2.85
N GLU A 108 -17.92 27.71 -2.92
CA GLU A 108 -18.81 27.82 -1.77
C GLU A 108 -19.37 26.45 -1.43
N LYS A 109 -19.92 25.73 -2.43
CA LYS A 109 -20.44 24.37 -2.23
C LYS A 109 -19.36 23.38 -1.82
N ALA A 110 -18.15 23.50 -2.36
CA ALA A 110 -17.02 22.66 -1.98
C ALA A 110 -16.60 22.94 -0.52
N THR A 111 -16.63 24.19 -0.10
CA THR A 111 -16.32 24.59 1.27
C THR A 111 -17.37 24.08 2.26
N GLU A 112 -18.65 24.24 1.96
CA GLU A 112 -19.75 23.67 2.76
C GLU A 112 -19.61 22.14 2.89
N LYS A 113 -19.38 21.46 1.76
CA LYS A 113 -19.15 20.01 1.77
C LYS A 113 -17.93 19.61 2.62
N ALA A 114 -16.83 20.35 2.52
CA ALA A 114 -15.64 20.09 3.33
C ALA A 114 -15.93 20.25 4.83
N ILE A 115 -16.68 21.29 5.23
CA ILE A 115 -17.13 21.50 6.61
C ILE A 115 -17.95 20.29 7.10
N GLU A 116 -18.90 19.80 6.30
CA GLU A 116 -19.69 18.62 6.66
C GLU A 116 -18.83 17.37 6.82
N LEU A 117 -17.89 17.12 5.90
CA LEU A 117 -16.99 15.97 5.99
C LEU A 117 -16.11 16.02 7.25
N VAL A 118 -15.63 17.20 7.62
CA VAL A 118 -14.86 17.41 8.86
C VAL A 118 -15.74 17.21 10.09
N ARG A 119 -17.01 17.66 10.04
CA ARG A 119 -17.97 17.46 11.12
C ARG A 119 -18.25 15.97 11.34
N LEU A 120 -18.46 15.22 10.26
CA LEU A 120 -18.67 13.77 10.30
C LEU A 120 -17.45 13.04 10.86
N ALA A 121 -16.24 13.39 10.42
CA ALA A 121 -15.01 12.81 10.95
C ALA A 121 -14.82 13.12 12.46
N SER A 122 -15.14 14.35 12.88
CA SER A 122 -15.11 14.78 14.29
C SER A 122 -16.15 14.02 15.13
N ALA A 123 -17.35 13.80 14.59
CA ALA A 123 -18.38 13.00 15.23
C ALA A 123 -17.95 11.53 15.37
N LYS A 124 -17.36 10.94 14.33
CA LYS A 124 -16.86 9.57 14.34
C LYS A 124 -15.72 9.39 15.35
N VAL A 125 -14.69 10.24 15.31
CA VAL A 125 -13.52 10.13 16.20
C VAL A 125 -13.90 10.27 17.68
N SER A 126 -14.99 10.97 17.98
CA SER A 126 -15.53 11.09 19.34
C SER A 126 -16.03 9.76 19.92
N ARG A 127 -16.34 8.79 19.06
CA ARG A 127 -16.82 7.45 19.42
C ARG A 127 -15.76 6.36 19.24
N ASN A 128 -14.61 6.70 18.65
CA ASN A 128 -13.50 5.76 18.51
C ASN A 128 -12.94 5.34 19.88
N ARG A 129 -12.60 4.06 19.96
CA ARG A 129 -11.95 3.44 21.12
C ARG A 129 -10.49 3.14 20.77
N SER A 130 -9.63 3.15 21.78
CA SER A 130 -8.25 2.69 21.61
C SER A 130 -8.27 1.23 21.21
N LEU A 131 -7.50 0.87 20.19
CA LEU A 131 -7.29 -0.53 19.79
C LEU A 131 -5.81 -0.89 19.89
N GLU A 132 -5.54 -2.18 20.00
CA GLU A 132 -4.18 -2.71 20.05
C GLU A 132 -3.82 -3.36 18.72
N LYS A 133 -2.52 -3.35 18.40
CA LYS A 133 -2.00 -4.03 17.22
C LYS A 133 -1.93 -5.52 17.53
N THR A 134 -2.59 -6.34 16.71
CA THR A 134 -2.42 -7.79 16.78
C THR A 134 -1.16 -8.19 16.01
N TYR A 135 -0.37 -9.08 16.60
CA TYR A 135 0.78 -9.69 15.96
C TYR A 135 0.41 -11.11 15.56
N ILE A 136 0.72 -11.47 14.32
CA ILE A 136 0.47 -12.77 13.72
C ILE A 136 1.79 -13.35 13.25
N PRO A 137 2.03 -14.66 13.40
CA PRO A 137 3.20 -15.29 12.81
C PRO A 137 3.13 -15.17 11.28
N ILE A 138 4.29 -15.10 10.64
CA ILE A 138 4.40 -15.02 9.17
C ILE A 138 5.14 -16.27 8.71
N GLU A 139 4.53 -17.01 7.78
CA GLU A 139 5.21 -18.07 7.03
C GLU A 139 6.29 -17.41 6.17
N LYS A 140 7.55 -17.74 6.44
CA LYS A 140 8.73 -17.19 5.74
C LYS A 140 8.94 -17.88 4.39
N LYS A 141 7.91 -17.88 3.54
CA LYS A 141 7.93 -18.49 2.21
C LYS A 141 7.20 -17.59 1.23
N VAL A 142 7.76 -17.44 0.03
CA VAL A 142 7.20 -16.55 -1.00
C VAL A 142 6.64 -17.36 -2.15
N LEU A 143 5.43 -17.02 -2.60
CA LEU A 143 4.86 -17.52 -3.84
C LEU A 143 4.99 -16.46 -4.94
N ILE A 144 5.47 -16.89 -6.10
CA ILE A 144 5.68 -16.08 -7.30
C ILE A 144 4.80 -16.66 -8.40
N ILE A 145 3.89 -15.84 -8.93
CA ILE A 145 2.97 -16.24 -9.99
C ILE A 145 3.51 -15.69 -11.31
N GLY A 146 3.96 -16.59 -12.18
CA GLY A 146 4.60 -16.29 -13.46
C GLY A 146 6.12 -16.43 -13.40
N GLY A 147 6.68 -17.22 -14.31
CA GLY A 147 8.10 -17.44 -14.53
C GLY A 147 8.68 -16.59 -15.65
N GLY A 148 8.19 -15.36 -15.86
CA GLY A 148 8.86 -14.38 -16.73
C GLY A 148 10.12 -13.81 -16.09
N ILE A 149 10.82 -12.89 -16.78
CA ILE A 149 12.05 -12.26 -16.26
C ILE A 149 11.88 -11.65 -14.87
N SER A 150 10.72 -11.03 -14.58
CA SER A 150 10.42 -10.46 -13.26
C SER A 150 10.25 -11.52 -12.18
N GLY A 151 9.54 -12.61 -12.47
CA GLY A 151 9.35 -13.71 -11.53
C GLY A 151 10.63 -14.49 -11.27
N ILE A 152 11.41 -14.74 -12.32
CA ILE A 152 12.74 -15.36 -12.23
C ILE A 152 13.65 -14.51 -11.34
N GLN A 153 13.74 -13.20 -11.59
CA GLN A 153 14.59 -12.33 -10.79
C GLN A 153 14.13 -12.28 -9.33
N SER A 154 12.82 -12.16 -9.09
CA SER A 154 12.26 -12.16 -7.74
C SER A 154 12.65 -13.43 -6.98
N ALA A 155 12.54 -14.60 -7.62
CA ALA A 155 12.90 -15.88 -7.01
C ALA A 155 14.39 -15.97 -6.70
N ILE A 156 15.24 -15.51 -7.61
CA ILE A 156 16.69 -15.45 -7.41
C ILE A 156 17.02 -14.58 -6.19
N ASP A 157 16.47 -13.37 -6.09
CA ASP A 157 16.75 -12.44 -4.99
C ASP A 157 16.26 -13.01 -3.64
N ILE A 158 15.10 -13.66 -3.63
CA ILE A 158 14.54 -14.32 -2.43
C ILE A 158 15.41 -15.51 -2.00
N ALA A 159 15.87 -16.31 -2.96
CA ALA A 159 16.77 -17.44 -2.71
C ALA A 159 18.13 -16.96 -2.20
N PHE A 160 18.70 -15.89 -2.76
CA PHE A 160 19.95 -15.27 -2.27
C PHE A 160 19.82 -14.73 -0.84
N ALA A 161 18.62 -14.33 -0.43
CA ALA A 161 18.32 -13.95 0.95
C ALA A 161 18.04 -15.16 1.88
N ASN A 162 18.26 -16.39 1.40
CA ASN A 162 18.02 -17.67 2.11
C ASN A 162 16.56 -17.89 2.53
N TYR A 163 15.60 -17.39 1.73
CA TYR A 163 14.19 -17.67 1.92
C TYR A 163 13.66 -18.65 0.87
N PRO A 164 12.76 -19.58 1.23
CA PRO A 164 12.13 -20.46 0.27
C PRO A 164 11.16 -19.69 -0.64
N ALA A 165 11.29 -19.92 -1.94
CA ALA A 165 10.41 -19.39 -2.97
C ALA A 165 9.71 -20.52 -3.73
N VAL A 166 8.48 -20.26 -4.18
CA VAL A 166 7.72 -21.15 -5.05
C VAL A 166 7.37 -20.37 -6.32
N ILE A 167 7.76 -20.86 -7.50
CA ILE A 167 7.34 -20.28 -8.78
C ILE A 167 6.25 -21.14 -9.39
N VAL A 168 5.14 -20.53 -9.77
CA VAL A 168 4.07 -21.17 -10.55
C VAL A 168 4.02 -20.53 -11.93
N GLU A 169 4.35 -21.31 -12.96
CA GLU A 169 4.33 -20.89 -14.36
C GLU A 169 3.29 -21.71 -15.13
N ARG A 170 2.39 -21.01 -15.83
CA ARG A 170 1.28 -21.62 -16.57
C ARG A 170 1.76 -22.38 -17.79
N GLU A 171 2.83 -21.93 -18.43
CA GLU A 171 3.40 -22.56 -19.62
C GLU A 171 4.35 -23.70 -19.23
N PRO A 172 4.68 -24.61 -20.17
CA PRO A 172 5.64 -25.69 -19.90
C PRO A 172 7.06 -25.22 -19.54
N SER A 173 7.41 -23.98 -19.90
CA SER A 173 8.72 -23.36 -19.66
C SER A 173 8.58 -21.99 -19.03
N ILE A 174 9.56 -21.63 -18.21
CA ILE A 174 9.81 -20.25 -17.77
C ILE A 174 10.47 -19.43 -18.89
N GLY A 175 10.63 -18.12 -18.68
CA GLY A 175 11.24 -17.16 -19.60
C GLY A 175 10.27 -16.07 -20.06
N GLY A 176 8.97 -16.37 -20.07
CA GLY A 176 7.92 -15.42 -20.43
C GLY A 176 8.07 -14.86 -21.85
N ARG A 177 7.68 -13.60 -22.04
CA ARG A 177 7.78 -12.94 -23.36
C ARG A 177 9.24 -12.67 -23.78
N MET A 178 10.13 -12.45 -22.82
CA MET A 178 11.54 -12.14 -23.11
C MET A 178 12.23 -13.29 -23.86
N ALA A 179 11.86 -14.54 -23.57
CA ALA A 179 12.36 -15.71 -24.30
C ALA A 179 11.98 -15.74 -25.79
N ARG A 180 11.05 -14.89 -26.23
CA ARG A 180 10.61 -14.79 -27.63
C ARG A 180 11.29 -13.63 -28.37
N PHE A 181 12.06 -12.80 -27.67
CA PHE A 181 12.76 -11.68 -28.29
C PHE A 181 14.11 -12.15 -28.84
N ASP A 182 14.50 -11.60 -29.99
CA ASP A 182 15.86 -11.74 -30.51
C ASP A 182 16.81 -10.85 -29.68
N LYS A 183 16.48 -9.56 -29.59
CA LYS A 183 17.30 -8.55 -28.90
C LYS A 183 16.52 -7.70 -27.91
N THR A 184 17.23 -7.11 -26.95
CA THR A 184 16.68 -6.18 -25.96
C THR A 184 17.26 -4.78 -26.12
N PHE A 185 16.39 -3.79 -26.32
CA PHE A 185 16.80 -2.38 -26.25
C PHE A 185 17.12 -1.98 -24.80
N PRO A 186 17.97 -0.96 -24.57
CA PRO A 186 18.68 -0.14 -25.56
C PRO A 186 20.01 -0.75 -26.05
N THR A 187 20.55 -1.77 -25.38
CA THR A 187 21.89 -2.31 -25.67
C THR A 187 21.93 -3.18 -26.93
N LEU A 188 20.78 -3.65 -27.40
CA LEU A 188 20.64 -4.58 -28.52
C LEU A 188 21.35 -5.93 -28.27
N ASP A 189 21.54 -6.28 -26.99
CA ASP A 189 22.01 -7.60 -26.58
C ASP A 189 21.00 -8.67 -26.98
N CYS A 190 21.50 -9.88 -27.25
CA CYS A 190 20.65 -11.05 -27.42
C CYS A 190 19.86 -11.33 -26.14
N ALA A 191 18.54 -11.46 -26.25
CA ALA A 191 17.67 -11.64 -25.07
C ALA A 191 18.00 -12.94 -24.32
N ALA A 192 18.32 -14.01 -25.06
CA ALA A 192 18.72 -15.29 -24.49
C ALA A 192 20.02 -15.19 -23.70
N CYS A 193 20.99 -14.36 -24.12
CA CYS A 193 22.25 -14.17 -23.40
C CYS A 193 22.05 -13.64 -21.97
N ILE A 194 20.99 -12.87 -21.73
CA ILE A 194 20.68 -12.31 -20.41
C ILE A 194 19.71 -13.22 -19.65
N LEU A 195 18.72 -13.79 -20.34
CA LEU A 195 17.63 -14.54 -19.71
C LEU A 195 18.03 -15.98 -19.37
N THR A 196 18.70 -16.69 -20.28
CA THR A 196 18.99 -18.12 -20.13
C THR A 196 19.85 -18.40 -18.90
N PRO A 197 20.93 -17.64 -18.59
CA PRO A 197 21.67 -17.83 -17.35
C PRO A 197 20.77 -17.74 -16.11
N LYS A 198 19.83 -16.80 -16.08
CA LYS A 198 18.89 -16.64 -14.97
C LYS A 198 17.89 -17.80 -14.87
N MET A 199 17.41 -18.31 -16.01
CA MET A 199 16.56 -19.51 -16.05
C MET A 199 17.29 -20.74 -15.48
N VAL A 200 18.58 -20.89 -15.79
CA VAL A 200 19.42 -21.96 -15.23
C VAL A 200 19.64 -21.74 -13.73
N THR A 201 20.05 -20.54 -13.30
CA THR A 201 20.28 -20.23 -11.87
C THR A 201 19.05 -20.53 -11.02
N VAL A 202 17.86 -20.10 -11.45
CA VAL A 202 16.64 -20.30 -10.68
C VAL A 202 16.18 -21.76 -10.65
N SER A 203 16.44 -22.53 -11.71
CA SER A 203 16.05 -23.94 -11.78
C SER A 203 16.98 -24.86 -10.99
N GLN A 204 18.22 -24.44 -10.75
CA GLN A 204 19.21 -25.18 -9.95
C GLN A 204 19.25 -24.77 -8.47
N SER A 205 18.46 -23.77 -8.06
CA SER A 205 18.44 -23.29 -6.69
C SER A 205 17.69 -24.24 -5.76
N GLU A 206 18.33 -24.68 -4.68
CA GLU A 206 17.71 -25.51 -3.62
C GLU A 206 16.63 -24.75 -2.83
N HIS A 207 16.64 -23.41 -2.87
CA HIS A 207 15.65 -22.57 -2.20
C HIS A 207 14.42 -22.29 -3.06
N VAL A 208 14.39 -22.72 -4.33
CA VAL A 208 13.28 -22.46 -5.25
C VAL A 208 12.58 -23.76 -5.63
N THR A 209 11.30 -23.86 -5.28
CA THR A 209 10.42 -24.91 -5.80
C THR A 209 9.72 -24.40 -7.06
N MET A 210 9.89 -25.09 -8.18
CA MET A 210 9.29 -24.69 -9.46
C MET A 210 8.13 -25.60 -9.86
N HIS A 211 7.03 -24.98 -10.28
CA HIS A 211 5.85 -25.63 -10.84
C HIS A 211 5.54 -25.02 -12.20
N THR A 212 6.19 -25.53 -13.24
CA THR A 212 5.87 -25.20 -14.65
C THR A 212 4.68 -26.02 -15.12
N TYR A 213 3.97 -25.53 -16.13
CA TYR A 213 2.71 -26.08 -16.60
C TYR A 213 1.67 -26.19 -15.47
N SER A 214 1.64 -25.20 -14.59
CA SER A 214 0.80 -25.18 -13.39
C SER A 214 0.12 -23.83 -13.20
N GLU A 215 -1.07 -23.84 -12.62
CA GLU A 215 -1.88 -22.64 -12.43
C GLU A 215 -2.39 -22.56 -10.99
N ILE A 216 -2.60 -21.34 -10.52
CA ILE A 216 -3.26 -21.09 -9.24
C ILE A 216 -4.76 -21.29 -9.42
N GLU A 217 -5.35 -22.20 -8.65
CA GLU A 217 -6.81 -22.38 -8.61
C GLU A 217 -7.45 -21.49 -7.55
N GLU A 218 -6.79 -21.34 -6.40
CA GLU A 218 -7.37 -20.68 -5.24
C GLU A 218 -6.29 -20.09 -4.34
N VAL A 219 -6.57 -18.91 -3.78
CA VAL A 219 -5.76 -18.24 -2.74
C VAL A 219 -6.69 -17.82 -1.62
N THR A 220 -6.47 -18.35 -0.43
CA THR A 220 -7.20 -17.98 0.80
C THR A 220 -6.24 -17.49 1.87
N GLY A 221 -6.77 -16.84 2.91
CA GLY A 221 -6.00 -16.31 4.04
C GLY A 221 -5.68 -14.82 3.92
N PHE A 222 -4.62 -14.38 4.57
CA PHE A 222 -4.22 -12.97 4.66
C PHE A 222 -2.69 -12.85 4.69
N VAL A 223 -2.18 -11.62 4.69
CA VAL A 223 -0.73 -11.32 4.65
C VAL A 223 0.03 -12.15 5.68
N GLY A 224 0.95 -12.99 5.19
CA GLY A 224 1.81 -13.87 5.98
C GLY A 224 1.22 -15.25 6.30
N ASN A 225 -0.05 -15.49 6.01
CA ASN A 225 -0.77 -16.75 6.29
C ASN A 225 -1.69 -17.09 5.11
N PHE A 226 -1.08 -17.32 3.94
CA PHE A 226 -1.82 -17.71 2.74
C PHE A 226 -1.85 -19.24 2.60
N THR A 227 -3.00 -19.77 2.19
CA THR A 227 -3.13 -21.14 1.69
C THR A 227 -3.43 -21.07 0.21
N VAL A 228 -2.65 -21.78 -0.61
CA VAL A 228 -2.72 -21.68 -2.06
C VAL A 228 -2.86 -23.07 -2.68
N LYS A 229 -3.87 -23.22 -3.54
CA LYS A 229 -4.11 -24.45 -4.30
C LYS A 229 -3.52 -24.31 -5.70
N ILE A 230 -2.61 -25.22 -6.05
CA ILE A 230 -1.88 -25.20 -7.33
C ILE A 230 -2.31 -26.42 -8.15
N ARG A 231 -2.93 -26.20 -9.31
CA ARG A 231 -3.21 -27.26 -10.28
C ARG A 231 -1.99 -27.49 -11.15
N LYS A 232 -1.38 -28.67 -11.02
CA LYS A 232 -0.37 -29.16 -11.96
C LYS A 232 -1.08 -29.81 -13.14
N LYS A 233 -0.96 -29.23 -14.34
CA LYS A 233 -1.58 -29.79 -15.54
C LYS A 233 -0.84 -31.06 -15.98
N ALA A 234 -1.58 -32.03 -16.50
CA ALA A 234 -1.00 -33.28 -16.97
C ALA A 234 -0.17 -33.04 -18.24
N ARG A 235 1.14 -33.32 -18.19
CA ARG A 235 2.02 -33.24 -19.37
C ARG A 235 1.90 -34.46 -20.28
N SER A 236 1.23 -35.51 -19.81
CA SER A 236 1.22 -36.85 -20.44
C SER A 236 2.61 -37.42 -20.70
N VAL A 237 3.60 -37.01 -19.89
CA VAL A 237 5.00 -37.46 -19.92
C VAL A 237 5.48 -37.64 -18.48
N ASP A 238 6.19 -38.74 -18.21
CA ASP A 238 6.86 -38.96 -16.92
C ASP A 238 8.10 -38.06 -16.85
N ILE A 239 8.00 -36.98 -16.06
CA ILE A 239 9.07 -35.98 -15.92
C ILE A 239 10.37 -36.57 -15.37
N ASN A 240 10.29 -37.64 -14.58
CA ASN A 240 11.47 -38.27 -13.99
C ASN A 240 12.25 -39.13 -15.01
N LYS A 241 11.60 -39.55 -16.10
CA LYS A 241 12.19 -40.34 -17.18
C LYS A 241 12.51 -39.52 -18.43
N CYS A 242 11.89 -38.36 -18.58
CA CYS A 242 12.08 -37.48 -19.73
C CYS A 242 13.51 -36.93 -19.78
N ASN A 243 14.22 -37.16 -20.89
CA ASN A 243 15.57 -36.65 -21.14
C ASN A 243 15.60 -35.45 -22.11
N GLY A 244 14.44 -34.99 -22.59
CA GLY A 244 14.33 -33.84 -23.49
C GLY A 244 14.88 -34.04 -24.91
N CYS A 245 15.00 -35.28 -25.39
CA CYS A 245 15.59 -35.56 -26.72
C CYS A 245 14.76 -35.07 -27.92
N GLY A 246 13.45 -34.86 -27.77
CA GLY A 246 12.56 -34.42 -28.85
C GLY A 246 12.29 -35.46 -29.93
N ALA A 247 12.58 -36.73 -29.65
CA ALA A 247 12.34 -37.89 -30.52
C ALA A 247 11.05 -38.65 -30.16
#